data_AF-A0A2V9DIL1-F1
#
_entry.id   AF-A0A2V9DIL1-F1
#
_cell.length_a   1.000
_cell.length_b   1.000
_cell.length_c   1.000
_cell.angle_alpha   90.00
_cell.angle_beta   90.00
_cell.angle_gamma   90.00
#
_symmetry.space_group_name_H-M   'P 1'
#
loop_
_entity.id
_entity.type
_entity.pdbx_description
1 polymer ?
#
loop_
_entity_poly.entity_id
_entity_poly.type
_entity_poly.pdbx_seq_one_letter_code
_entity_poly.pdbx_strand_id
1 'polypeptide(L)'
;MAVRAVALKGEGTHPPAEGVLARFAQVRAIRSLRDLEKVKEERPDIVLMDLSMPRVDGREVLEVLRQSHRVPVVICFDSKIQPTTLLKQLNSLGTLKATRRSRSPSLSQVVRLLGVSQEVFSRILNVSARTAHRWLKGTRPRRNPKLDGLLEIAALLEQALPNTEAMRSYLYHSNPNLGGEKPIDLLIRGEFDRVTADLQAVQEGVYV
;
A
#
# COMPACT_ATOMS: atom_id res chain seq x y z
N MET A 1 7.20 -29.52 10.96
CA MET A 1 5.72 -29.58 10.99
C MET A 1 5.20 -29.13 9.63
N ALA A 2 4.16 -29.79 9.10
CA ALA A 2 3.47 -29.33 7.90
C ALA A 2 2.52 -28.19 8.26
N VAL A 3 2.43 -27.17 7.39
CA VAL A 3 1.50 -26.04 7.55
C VAL A 3 0.08 -26.53 7.31
N ARG A 4 -0.85 -26.26 8.25
CA ARG A 4 -2.28 -26.57 8.11
C ARG A 4 -2.98 -25.38 7.47
N ALA A 5 -3.23 -25.48 6.18
CA ALA A 5 -3.93 -24.46 5.42
C ALA A 5 -5.39 -24.87 5.16
N VAL A 6 -6.32 -23.95 5.39
CA VAL A 6 -7.74 -24.12 5.05
C VAL A 6 -8.15 -23.06 4.04
N ALA A 7 -8.84 -23.46 2.99
CA ALA A 7 -9.37 -22.57 1.97
C ALA A 7 -10.89 -22.41 2.15
N LEU A 8 -11.37 -21.18 2.28
CA LEU A 8 -12.78 -20.84 2.38
C LEU A 8 -13.30 -20.38 1.01
N LYS A 9 -14.39 -20.99 0.58
CA LYS A 9 -15.05 -20.70 -0.69
C LYS A 9 -16.57 -20.66 -0.50
N GLY A 10 -17.27 -19.82 -1.25
CA GLY A 10 -18.73 -19.77 -1.20
C GLY A 10 -19.34 -21.02 -1.83
N GLU A 11 -20.39 -21.57 -1.24
CA GLU A 11 -21.09 -22.71 -1.85
C GLU A 11 -21.60 -22.40 -3.27
N GLY A 12 -21.46 -23.36 -4.19
CA GLY A 12 -21.97 -23.27 -5.56
C GLY A 12 -21.07 -22.48 -6.51
N THR A 13 -19.91 -22.02 -6.05
CA THR A 13 -18.92 -21.39 -6.92
C THR A 13 -18.09 -22.50 -7.57
N HIS A 14 -17.92 -22.46 -8.90
CA HIS A 14 -17.26 -23.50 -9.72
C HIS A 14 -15.83 -23.05 -10.16
N PRO A 15 -15.02 -23.84 -10.89
CA PRO A 15 -13.58 -23.59 -11.13
C PRO A 15 -13.30 -22.26 -11.85
N PRO A 16 -12.14 -21.60 -11.64
CA PRO A 16 -10.82 -22.21 -11.38
C PRO A 16 -10.30 -22.20 -9.92
N ALA A 17 -10.94 -21.48 -9.00
CA ALA A 17 -10.38 -21.24 -7.66
C ALA A 17 -10.21 -22.52 -6.82
N GLU A 18 -11.15 -23.45 -6.86
CA GLU A 18 -11.12 -24.65 -6.00
C GLU A 18 -10.05 -25.66 -6.39
N GLY A 19 -9.83 -25.89 -7.69
CA GLY A 19 -8.75 -26.77 -8.14
C GLY A 19 -7.37 -26.21 -7.80
N VAL A 20 -7.21 -24.89 -7.80
CA VAL A 20 -5.96 -24.24 -7.37
C VAL A 20 -5.82 -24.31 -5.85
N LEU A 21 -6.86 -23.90 -5.10
CA LEU A 21 -6.83 -23.85 -3.63
C LEU A 21 -6.64 -25.25 -3.02
N ALA A 22 -7.27 -26.28 -3.60
CA ALA A 22 -7.13 -27.67 -3.14
C ALA A 22 -5.68 -28.20 -3.23
N ARG A 23 -4.82 -27.59 -4.06
CA ARG A 23 -3.39 -27.94 -4.13
C ARG A 23 -2.59 -27.43 -2.94
N PHE A 24 -3.10 -26.41 -2.24
CA PHE A 24 -2.38 -25.71 -1.19
C PHE A 24 -3.06 -25.81 0.18
N ALA A 25 -4.35 -26.11 0.22
CA ALA A 25 -5.17 -26.06 1.41
C ALA A 25 -6.37 -27.02 1.34
N GLN A 26 -6.87 -27.43 2.50
CA GLN A 26 -8.12 -28.16 2.56
C GLN A 26 -9.30 -27.21 2.28
N VAL A 27 -10.05 -27.46 1.21
CA VAL A 27 -11.17 -26.59 0.82
C VAL A 27 -12.38 -26.84 1.70
N ARG A 28 -13.03 -25.75 2.13
CA ARG A 28 -14.27 -25.70 2.90
C ARG A 28 -15.24 -24.78 2.18
N ALA A 29 -16.36 -25.35 1.75
CA ALA A 29 -17.50 -24.57 1.28
C ALA A 29 -18.21 -23.96 2.49
N ILE A 30 -18.37 -22.63 2.47
CA ILE A 30 -19.05 -21.86 3.50
C ILE A 30 -20.41 -21.43 2.95
N ARG A 31 -21.47 -21.81 3.66
CA ARG A 31 -22.87 -21.47 3.37
C ARG A 31 -23.37 -20.39 4.31
N SER A 32 -22.87 -20.44 5.55
CA SER A 32 -23.24 -19.54 6.64
C SER A 32 -22.05 -19.34 7.58
N LEU A 33 -22.13 -18.33 8.45
CA LEU A 33 -21.09 -18.07 9.45
C LEU A 33 -20.90 -19.23 10.46
N ARG A 34 -21.89 -20.11 10.63
CA ARG A 34 -21.79 -21.30 11.49
C ARG A 34 -20.77 -22.32 10.98
N ASP A 35 -20.56 -22.38 9.66
CA ASP A 35 -19.58 -23.29 9.07
C ASP A 35 -18.13 -22.95 9.49
N LEU A 36 -17.90 -21.72 9.97
CA LEU A 36 -16.60 -21.28 10.49
C LEU A 36 -16.26 -21.89 11.85
N GLU A 37 -17.21 -22.45 12.60
CA GLU A 37 -16.93 -23.10 13.88
C GLU A 37 -15.96 -24.28 13.70
N LYS A 38 -16.18 -25.10 12.67
CA LYS A 38 -15.28 -26.22 12.31
C LYS A 38 -13.89 -25.71 11.91
N VAL A 39 -13.82 -24.62 11.16
CA VAL A 39 -12.55 -24.00 10.76
C VAL A 39 -11.77 -23.52 12.00
N LYS A 40 -12.46 -23.02 13.02
CA LYS A 40 -11.84 -22.61 14.29
C LYS A 40 -11.31 -23.80 15.08
N GLU A 41 -12.08 -24.89 15.15
CA GLU A 41 -11.68 -26.13 15.83
C GLU A 41 -10.43 -26.76 15.21
N GLU A 42 -10.29 -26.70 13.88
CA GLU A 42 -9.12 -27.18 13.14
C GLU A 42 -7.84 -26.38 13.45
N ARG A 43 -7.97 -25.17 14.02
CA ARG A 43 -6.88 -24.23 14.34
C ARG A 43 -5.86 -24.10 13.21
N PRO A 44 -6.26 -23.71 11.98
CA PRO A 44 -5.33 -23.61 10.85
C PRO A 44 -4.23 -22.58 11.12
N ASP A 45 -3.07 -22.83 10.51
CA ASP A 45 -1.94 -21.91 10.57
C ASP A 45 -2.11 -20.75 9.56
N ILE A 46 -2.94 -20.96 8.53
CA ILE A 46 -3.29 -19.96 7.52
C ILE A 46 -4.67 -20.25 6.91
N VAL A 47 -5.42 -19.20 6.61
CA VAL A 47 -6.69 -19.27 5.87
C VAL A 47 -6.54 -18.60 4.51
N LEU A 48 -6.91 -19.30 3.44
CA LEU A 48 -7.06 -18.73 2.10
C LEU A 48 -8.53 -18.42 1.89
N MET A 49 -8.91 -17.17 1.64
CA MET A 49 -10.31 -16.77 1.49
C MET A 49 -10.56 -16.25 0.08
N ASP A 50 -11.44 -16.92 -0.66
CA ASP A 50 -11.92 -16.45 -1.96
C ASP A 50 -12.79 -15.18 -1.79
N LEU A 51 -12.59 -14.17 -2.63
CA LEU A 51 -13.47 -12.98 -2.70
C LEU A 51 -14.79 -13.26 -3.40
N SER A 52 -14.86 -14.32 -4.20
CA SER A 52 -16.02 -14.67 -5.00
C SER A 52 -17.06 -15.43 -4.18
N MET A 53 -17.54 -14.85 -3.07
CA MET A 53 -18.53 -15.48 -2.19
C MET A 53 -19.91 -14.80 -2.34
N PRO A 54 -20.90 -15.45 -2.98
CA PRO A 54 -22.19 -14.80 -3.26
C PRO A 54 -23.15 -14.77 -2.06
N ARG A 55 -23.00 -15.69 -1.10
CA ARG A 55 -23.96 -15.89 0.00
C ARG A 55 -23.51 -15.34 1.34
N VAL A 56 -22.21 -15.24 1.56
CA VAL A 56 -21.63 -14.86 2.86
C VAL A 56 -20.71 -13.67 2.65
N ASP A 57 -20.91 -12.62 3.42
CA ASP A 57 -20.03 -11.45 3.38
C ASP A 57 -18.65 -11.82 3.97
N GLY A 58 -17.61 -11.68 3.15
CA GLY A 58 -16.23 -11.92 3.56
C GLY A 58 -15.81 -11.08 4.76
N ARG A 59 -16.46 -9.93 5.03
CA ARG A 59 -16.17 -9.09 6.19
C ARG A 59 -16.59 -9.79 7.48
N GLU A 60 -17.80 -10.32 7.50
CA GLU A 60 -18.33 -11.08 8.63
C GLU A 60 -17.47 -12.33 8.89
N VAL A 61 -17.04 -13.01 7.82
CA VAL A 61 -16.08 -14.13 7.93
C VAL A 61 -14.80 -13.69 8.64
N LEU A 62 -14.20 -12.58 8.19
CA LEU A 62 -12.98 -12.05 8.79
C LEU A 62 -13.18 -11.62 10.25
N GLU A 63 -14.30 -11.00 10.59
CA GLU A 63 -14.65 -10.64 11.97
C GLU A 63 -14.74 -11.88 12.87
N VAL A 64 -15.47 -12.90 12.40
CA VAL A 64 -15.66 -14.17 13.12
C VAL A 64 -14.33 -14.90 13.31
N LEU A 65 -13.45 -14.93 12.32
CA LEU A 65 -12.12 -15.53 12.44
C LEU A 65 -11.26 -14.76 13.45
N ARG A 66 -11.18 -13.42 13.32
CA ARG A 66 -10.37 -12.54 14.18
C ARG A 66 -10.75 -12.59 15.66
N GLN A 67 -12.03 -12.81 15.98
CA GLN A 67 -12.51 -12.92 17.37
C GLN A 67 -11.94 -14.15 18.10
N SER A 68 -11.71 -15.24 17.37
CA SER A 68 -11.32 -16.53 17.97
C SER A 68 -9.82 -16.77 17.97
N HIS A 69 -9.13 -16.39 16.89
CA HIS A 69 -7.68 -16.53 16.72
C HIS A 69 -7.19 -15.55 15.65
N ARG A 70 -6.01 -14.94 15.85
CA ARG A 70 -5.36 -14.09 14.84
C ARG A 70 -4.70 -14.93 13.73
N VAL A 71 -5.43 -15.88 13.16
CA VAL A 71 -4.95 -16.66 12.01
C VAL A 71 -4.71 -15.70 10.84
N PRO A 72 -3.55 -15.75 10.16
CA PRO A 72 -3.33 -15.01 8.93
C PRO A 72 -4.35 -15.40 7.87
N VAL A 73 -4.96 -14.40 7.23
CA VAL A 73 -5.90 -14.60 6.13
C VAL A 73 -5.32 -14.01 4.85
N VAL A 74 -5.16 -14.83 3.82
CA VAL A 74 -4.79 -14.41 2.47
C VAL A 74 -6.04 -14.35 1.63
N ILE A 75 -6.25 -13.21 0.98
CA ILE A 75 -7.42 -12.99 0.13
C ILE A 75 -7.06 -13.38 -1.31
N CYS A 76 -7.86 -14.26 -1.89
CA CYS A 76 -7.70 -14.77 -3.25
C CYS A 76 -8.79 -14.18 -4.15
N PHE A 77 -8.42 -13.79 -5.37
CA PHE A 77 -9.34 -13.25 -6.38
C PHE A 77 -8.93 -13.70 -7.77
N ASP A 78 -9.88 -13.70 -8.69
CA ASP A 78 -9.63 -13.96 -10.11
C ASP A 78 -8.91 -12.76 -10.75
N SER A 79 -7.93 -13.01 -11.62
CA SER A 79 -7.21 -11.97 -12.36
C SER A 79 -8.11 -11.13 -13.28
N LYS A 80 -9.33 -11.57 -13.57
CA LYS A 80 -10.32 -10.86 -14.38
C LYS A 80 -11.04 -9.74 -13.61
N ILE A 81 -10.92 -9.68 -12.28
CA ILE A 81 -11.54 -8.60 -11.52
C ILE A 81 -10.93 -7.25 -11.91
N GLN A 82 -11.79 -6.26 -12.18
CA GLN A 82 -11.31 -4.91 -12.46
C GLN A 82 -10.67 -4.30 -11.20
N PRO A 83 -9.53 -3.57 -11.31
CA PRO A 83 -8.84 -3.00 -10.15
C PRO A 83 -9.72 -2.14 -9.25
N THR A 84 -10.60 -1.31 -9.83
CA THR A 84 -11.53 -0.45 -9.10
C THR A 84 -12.55 -1.26 -8.28
N THR A 85 -13.09 -2.33 -8.86
CA THR A 85 -14.00 -3.26 -8.17
C THR A 85 -13.30 -3.98 -7.02
N LEU A 86 -12.07 -4.46 -7.26
CA LEU A 86 -11.24 -5.09 -6.23
C LEU A 86 -10.98 -4.12 -5.06
N LEU A 87 -10.59 -2.88 -5.33
CA LEU A 87 -10.36 -1.87 -4.29
C LEU A 87 -11.61 -1.59 -3.47
N LYS A 88 -12.78 -1.46 -4.11
CA LYS A 88 -14.06 -1.27 -3.41
C LYS A 88 -14.37 -2.45 -2.48
N GLN A 89 -14.18 -3.68 -2.94
CA GLN A 89 -14.39 -4.89 -2.13
C GLN A 89 -13.38 -4.99 -0.99
N LEU A 90 -12.09 -4.78 -1.24
CA LEU A 90 -11.08 -4.82 -0.18
C LEU A 90 -11.28 -3.72 0.88
N ASN A 91 -11.76 -2.54 0.47
CA ASN A 91 -12.14 -1.48 1.40
C ASN A 91 -13.34 -1.89 2.26
N SER A 92 -14.38 -2.49 1.67
CA SER A 92 -15.57 -2.91 2.43
C SER A 92 -15.24 -3.97 3.48
N LEU A 93 -14.26 -4.86 3.21
CA LEU A 93 -13.79 -5.88 4.14
C LEU A 93 -13.00 -5.33 5.35
N GLY A 94 -12.65 -4.04 5.35
CA GLY A 94 -11.75 -3.45 6.35
C GLY A 94 -10.36 -4.10 6.35
N THR A 95 -9.99 -4.79 5.27
CA THR A 95 -8.70 -5.49 5.08
C THR A 95 -7.63 -4.50 4.63
N LEU A 96 -8.05 -3.52 3.84
CA LEU A 96 -7.35 -2.26 3.68
C LEU A 96 -7.57 -1.44 4.95
N LYS A 97 -6.90 -1.83 6.04
CA LYS A 97 -6.25 -0.79 6.81
C LYS A 97 -5.33 -0.15 5.80
N ALA A 98 -5.70 1.03 5.27
CA ALA A 98 -4.79 1.92 4.55
C ALA A 98 -3.44 1.71 5.19
N THR A 99 -2.51 1.10 4.46
CA THR A 99 -1.30 0.51 4.99
C THR A 99 -0.51 1.62 5.66
N ARG A 100 -0.86 1.92 6.92
CA ARG A 100 -0.18 2.85 7.77
C ARG A 100 1.13 2.15 8.03
N ARG A 101 2.12 2.67 7.31
CA ARG A 101 3.49 2.20 7.15
C ARG A 101 3.68 1.20 6.00
N SER A 102 3.53 1.69 4.76
CA SER A 102 4.71 1.60 3.88
C SER A 102 5.90 2.04 4.76
N ARG A 103 6.87 1.15 5.03
CA ARG A 103 8.05 1.53 5.82
C ARG A 103 8.48 2.88 5.26
N SER A 104 8.42 3.95 6.08
CA SER A 104 8.77 5.28 5.60
C SER A 104 10.07 5.13 4.81
N PRO A 105 10.09 5.50 3.52
CA PRO A 105 11.19 5.13 2.65
C PRO A 105 12.48 5.55 3.32
N SER A 106 13.49 4.67 3.29
CA SER A 106 14.81 5.06 3.82
C SER A 106 15.25 6.35 3.12
N LEU A 107 15.98 7.22 3.82
CA LEU A 107 16.40 8.49 3.21
C LEU A 107 17.23 8.27 1.93
N SER A 108 17.96 7.16 1.86
CA SER A 108 18.66 6.74 0.65
C SER A 108 17.71 6.38 -0.49
N GLN A 109 16.55 5.77 -0.21
CA GLN A 109 15.50 5.57 -1.21
C GLN A 109 14.89 6.89 -1.65
N VAL A 110 14.60 7.80 -0.72
CA VAL A 110 14.07 9.14 -1.02
C VAL A 110 15.02 9.89 -1.97
N VAL A 111 16.32 9.91 -1.67
CA VAL A 111 17.33 10.55 -2.52
C VAL A 111 17.36 9.94 -3.93
N ARG A 112 17.28 8.60 -4.06
CA ARG A 112 17.25 7.93 -5.36
C ARG A 112 15.97 8.21 -6.15
N LEU A 113 14.83 8.21 -5.46
CA LEU A 113 13.52 8.49 -6.03
C LEU A 113 13.46 9.91 -6.58
N LEU A 114 13.87 10.88 -5.76
CA LEU A 114 13.91 12.29 -6.15
C LEU A 114 14.99 12.57 -7.20
N GLY A 115 15.99 11.69 -7.37
CA GLY A 115 17.10 11.91 -8.32
C GLY A 115 18.10 12.97 -7.89
N VAL A 116 18.15 13.29 -6.59
CA VAL A 116 18.95 14.41 -6.07
C VAL A 116 20.33 13.98 -5.59
N SER A 117 21.29 14.91 -5.60
CA SER A 117 22.57 14.70 -4.94
C SER A 117 22.43 14.83 -3.41
N GLN A 118 23.43 14.36 -2.65
CA GLN A 118 23.49 14.58 -1.21
C GLN A 118 23.46 16.08 -0.84
N GLU A 119 24.06 16.94 -1.68
CA GLU A 119 24.09 18.38 -1.48
C GLU A 119 22.69 19.01 -1.65
N VAL A 120 21.96 18.63 -2.70
CA VAL A 120 20.59 19.09 -2.89
C VAL A 120 19.69 18.59 -1.76
N PHE A 121 19.83 17.34 -1.34
CA PHE A 121 19.11 16.79 -0.18
C PHE A 121 19.37 17.58 1.11
N SER A 122 20.63 18.00 1.35
CA SER A 122 20.96 18.80 2.53
C SER A 122 20.35 20.21 2.47
N ARG A 123 20.27 20.81 1.27
CA ARG A 123 19.61 22.11 1.05
C ARG A 123 18.10 22.02 1.29
N ILE A 124 17.42 21.02 0.72
CA ILE A 124 15.98 20.77 0.92
C ILE A 124 15.63 20.68 2.42
N LEU A 125 16.42 19.91 3.17
CA LEU A 125 16.17 19.73 4.60
C LEU A 125 16.74 20.86 5.49
N ASN A 126 17.47 21.82 4.90
CA ASN A 126 18.20 22.87 5.61
C ASN A 126 19.10 22.31 6.73
N VAL A 127 19.94 21.32 6.39
CA VAL A 127 20.91 20.70 7.30
C VAL A 127 22.31 20.76 6.70
N SER A 128 23.34 20.64 7.53
CA SER A 128 24.72 20.55 7.03
C SER A 128 24.92 19.31 6.16
N ALA A 129 25.83 19.39 5.19
CA ALA A 129 26.22 18.25 4.35
C ALA A 129 26.69 17.04 5.20
N ARG A 130 27.36 17.29 6.33
CA ARG A 130 27.78 16.26 7.30
C ARG A 130 26.58 15.58 7.96
N THR A 131 25.57 16.34 8.36
CA THR A 131 24.33 15.80 8.93
C THR A 131 23.60 14.92 7.92
N ALA A 132 23.41 15.43 6.70
CA ALA A 132 22.82 14.67 5.60
C ALA A 132 23.59 13.37 5.32
N HIS A 133 24.92 13.42 5.24
CA HIS A 133 25.76 12.24 5.04
C HIS A 133 25.52 11.15 6.09
N ARG A 134 25.54 11.55 7.38
CA ARG A 134 25.31 10.62 8.50
C ARG A 134 23.94 9.96 8.43
N TRP A 135 22.91 10.72 8.04
CA TRP A 135 21.56 10.20 7.90
C TRP A 135 21.45 9.18 6.76
N LEU A 136 22.05 9.47 5.61
CA LEU A 136 22.10 8.56 4.46
C LEU A 136 22.93 7.29 4.73
N LYS A 137 23.82 7.32 5.72
CA LYS A 137 24.58 6.15 6.23
C LYS A 137 23.85 5.36 7.32
N GLY A 138 22.62 5.75 7.69
CA GLY A 138 21.78 4.98 8.62
C GLY A 138 21.59 5.59 10.01
N THR A 139 22.18 6.77 10.29
CA THR A 139 21.82 7.51 11.50
C THR A 139 20.37 7.99 11.40
N ARG A 140 19.52 7.63 12.36
CA ARG A 140 18.11 8.06 12.33
C ARG A 140 17.98 9.54 12.71
N PRO A 141 17.38 10.39 11.85
CA PRO A 141 17.09 11.77 12.20
C PRO A 141 15.99 11.88 13.26
N ARG A 142 15.99 12.98 14.02
CA ARG A 142 14.79 13.41 14.74
C ARG A 142 13.78 13.96 13.73
N ARG A 143 12.52 13.56 13.86
CA ARG A 143 11.41 14.03 13.01
C ARG A 143 11.25 15.55 13.15
N ASN A 144 11.05 16.22 12.03
CA ASN A 144 10.80 17.66 11.93
C ASN A 144 9.91 17.93 10.71
N PRO A 145 9.25 19.11 10.62
CA PRO A 145 8.29 19.39 9.55
C PRO A 145 8.86 19.22 8.14
N LYS A 146 10.11 19.63 7.87
CA LYS A 146 10.73 19.49 6.54
C LYS A 146 10.98 18.03 6.17
N LEU A 147 11.46 17.25 7.14
CA LEU A 147 11.68 15.81 6.96
C LEU A 147 10.35 15.09 6.75
N ASP A 148 9.32 15.43 7.52
CA ASP A 148 8.00 14.83 7.40
C ASP A 148 7.35 15.20 6.05
N GLY A 149 7.42 16.46 5.63
CA GLY A 149 6.96 16.91 4.31
C GLY A 149 7.71 16.24 3.16
N LEU A 150 9.03 16.08 3.25
CA LEU A 150 9.79 15.37 2.22
C LEU A 150 9.39 13.89 2.11
N LEU A 151 9.15 13.22 3.25
CA LEU A 151 8.70 11.83 3.28
C LEU A 151 7.28 11.68 2.74
N GLU A 152 6.41 12.65 3.00
CA GLU A 152 5.07 12.72 2.44
C GLU A 152 5.09 12.87 0.93
N ILE A 153 5.88 13.81 0.41
CA ILE A 153 6.02 14.03 -1.03
C ILE A 153 6.58 12.80 -1.72
N ALA A 154 7.56 12.11 -1.13
CA ALA A 154 8.06 10.84 -1.67
C ALA A 154 6.94 9.80 -1.78
N ALA A 155 6.09 9.68 -0.76
CA ALA A 155 4.96 8.75 -0.78
C ALA A 155 3.87 9.15 -1.78
N LEU A 156 3.61 10.44 -1.97
CA LEU A 156 2.66 10.95 -2.96
C LEU A 156 3.16 10.73 -4.39
N LEU A 157 4.45 10.95 -4.66
CA LEU A 157 5.05 10.65 -5.96
C LEU A 157 4.86 9.18 -6.35
N GLU A 158 5.11 8.26 -5.42
CA GLU A 158 4.91 6.81 -5.65
C GLU A 158 3.45 6.44 -5.90
N GLN A 159 2.49 7.19 -5.37
CA GLN A 159 1.06 6.92 -5.53
C GLN A 159 0.46 7.59 -6.77
N ALA A 160 0.92 8.80 -7.09
CA ALA A 160 0.38 9.64 -8.15
C ALA A 160 0.95 9.29 -9.52
N LEU A 161 2.19 8.78 -9.59
CA LEU A 161 2.92 8.60 -10.84
C LEU A 161 3.33 7.14 -11.08
N PRO A 162 3.24 6.64 -12.33
CA PRO A 162 3.33 5.21 -12.63
C PRO A 162 4.73 4.62 -12.51
N ASN A 163 5.79 5.44 -12.60
CA ASN A 163 7.17 4.98 -12.56
C ASN A 163 8.15 6.11 -12.22
N THR A 164 9.41 5.75 -11.94
CA THR A 164 10.49 6.70 -11.59
C THR A 164 10.77 7.73 -12.67
N GLU A 165 10.58 7.40 -13.95
CA GLU A 165 10.80 8.33 -15.06
C GLU A 165 9.76 9.45 -15.06
N ALA A 166 8.47 9.10 -14.86
CA ALA A 166 7.40 10.08 -14.69
C ALA A 166 7.64 10.97 -13.45
N MET A 167 8.10 10.39 -12.34
CA MET A 167 8.46 11.16 -11.14
C MET A 167 9.61 12.14 -11.39
N ARG A 168 10.66 11.73 -12.11
CA ARG A 168 11.76 12.62 -12.50
C ARG A 168 11.29 13.68 -13.48
N SER A 169 10.45 13.31 -14.44
CA SER A 169 9.88 14.26 -15.39
C SER A 169 9.11 15.36 -14.65
N TYR A 170 8.23 14.96 -13.72
CA TYR A 170 7.50 15.87 -12.85
C TYR A 170 8.43 16.79 -12.06
N LEU A 171 9.43 16.24 -11.36
CA LEU A 171 10.30 17.02 -10.46
C LEU A 171 11.19 18.04 -11.18
N TYR A 172 11.67 17.72 -12.39
CA TYR A 172 12.73 18.48 -13.06
C TYR A 172 12.27 19.32 -14.26
N HIS A 173 10.99 19.24 -14.64
CA HIS A 173 10.41 20.09 -15.68
C HIS A 173 9.49 21.15 -15.09
N SER A 174 9.30 22.23 -15.85
CA SER A 174 8.36 23.29 -15.50
C SER A 174 6.95 22.74 -15.42
N ASN A 175 6.29 23.01 -14.30
CA ASN A 175 4.92 22.57 -14.06
C ASN A 175 3.96 23.78 -14.15
N PRO A 176 3.04 23.82 -15.14
CA PRO A 176 2.07 24.92 -15.29
C PRO A 176 1.22 25.16 -14.05
N ASN A 177 0.81 24.12 -13.32
CA ASN A 177 0.01 24.23 -12.09
C ASN A 177 0.78 24.91 -10.95
N LEU A 178 2.11 24.93 -11.04
CA LEU A 178 3.00 25.56 -10.08
C LEU A 178 3.55 26.90 -10.59
N GLY A 179 2.93 27.49 -11.62
CA GLY A 179 3.35 28.77 -12.20
C GLY A 179 4.60 28.65 -13.07
N GLY A 180 4.82 27.49 -13.69
CA GLY A 180 6.00 27.21 -14.53
C GLY A 180 7.27 26.86 -13.75
N GLU A 181 7.20 26.86 -12.42
CA GLU A 181 8.29 26.44 -11.55
C GLU A 181 8.51 24.92 -11.61
N LYS A 182 9.74 24.49 -11.34
CA LYS A 182 10.06 23.07 -11.18
C LYS A 182 9.76 22.66 -9.73
N PRO A 183 9.06 21.55 -9.49
CA PRO A 183 8.82 21.07 -8.13
C PRO A 183 10.11 20.93 -7.30
N ILE A 184 11.22 20.50 -7.91
CA ILE A 184 12.49 20.38 -7.18
C ILE A 184 13.00 21.71 -6.62
N ASP A 185 12.83 22.81 -7.35
CA ASP A 185 13.28 24.13 -6.93
C ASP A 185 12.40 24.67 -5.78
N LEU A 186 11.11 24.37 -5.81
CA LEU A 186 10.18 24.64 -4.71
C LEU A 186 10.59 23.88 -3.44
N LEU A 187 10.98 22.60 -3.55
CA LEU A 187 11.49 21.84 -2.40
C LEU A 187 12.78 22.43 -1.82
N ILE A 188 13.68 22.92 -2.67
CA ILE A 188 14.92 23.58 -2.23
C ILE A 188 14.60 24.89 -1.49
N ARG A 189 13.60 25.65 -1.95
CA ARG A 189 13.10 26.86 -1.26
C ARG A 189 12.28 26.56 0.00
N GLY A 190 11.90 25.29 0.21
CA GLY A 190 11.12 24.85 1.36
C GLY A 190 9.60 25.02 1.19
N GLU A 191 9.13 25.19 -0.03
CA GLU A 191 7.70 25.32 -0.40
C GLU A 191 7.04 23.92 -0.56
N PHE A 192 7.14 23.08 0.48
CA PHE A 192 6.63 21.71 0.47
C PHE A 192 5.12 21.65 0.20
N ASP A 193 4.35 22.54 0.83
CA ASP A 193 2.89 22.54 0.76
C ASP A 193 2.37 22.70 -0.68
N ARG A 194 3.05 23.52 -1.51
CA ARG A 194 2.67 23.72 -2.91
C ARG A 194 2.85 22.45 -3.73
N VAL A 195 3.96 21.75 -3.54
CA VAL A 195 4.26 20.50 -4.24
C VAL A 195 3.31 19.39 -3.77
N THR A 196 3.03 19.33 -2.47
CA THR A 196 2.06 18.39 -1.89
C THR A 196 0.66 18.59 -2.48
N ALA A 197 0.16 19.84 -2.52
CA ALA A 197 -1.17 20.15 -3.04
C ALA A 197 -1.32 19.76 -4.53
N ASP A 198 -0.30 20.02 -5.34
CA ASP A 198 -0.32 19.65 -6.76
C ASP A 198 -0.28 18.13 -6.97
N LEU A 199 0.54 17.40 -6.20
CA LEU A 199 0.54 15.93 -6.26
C LEU A 199 -0.79 15.30 -5.82
N GLN A 200 -1.46 15.89 -4.83
CA GLN A 200 -2.80 15.46 -4.41
C GLN A 200 -3.83 15.70 -5.51
N ALA A 201 -3.78 16.85 -6.19
CA ALA A 201 -4.65 17.13 -7.33
C ALA A 201 -4.44 16.13 -8.49
N VAL A 202 -3.19 15.76 -8.77
CA VAL A 202 -2.85 14.71 -9.75
C VAL A 202 -3.46 13.36 -9.36
N GLN A 203 -3.39 12.99 -8.08
CA GLN A 203 -3.94 11.73 -7.57
C GLN A 203 -5.47 11.66 -7.66
N GLU A 204 -6.15 12.80 -7.48
CA GLU A 204 -7.61 12.90 -7.59
C GLU A 204 -8.12 12.93 -9.04
N GLY A 205 -7.21 12.92 -10.03
CA GLY A 205 -7.56 12.98 -11.44
C GLY A 205 -8.11 14.34 -11.88
N VAL A 206 -7.84 15.39 -11.10
CA VAL A 206 -8.24 16.77 -11.40
C VAL A 206 -7.23 17.32 -12.41
N TYR A 207 -7.46 17.05 -13.68
CA TYR A 207 -6.81 17.78 -14.77
C TYR A 207 -7.80 18.78 -15.38
N VAL A 208 -7.37 20.03 -15.45
CA VAL A 208 -7.94 21.09 -16.30
C VAL A 208 -7.05 21.21 -17.54
#